data_AF-A0A2X3JNC8-F1
#
_entry.id   AF-A0A2X3JNC8-F1
#
_cell.length_a   1.000
_cell.length_b   1.000
_cell.length_c   1.000
_cell.angle_alpha   90.00
_cell.angle_beta   90.00
_cell.angle_gamma   90.00
#
_symmetry.space_group_name_H-M   'P 1'
#
loop_
_entity.id
_entity.type
_entity.pdbx_description
1 polymer ?
#
loop_
_entity_poly.entity_id
_entity_poly.type
_entity_poly.pdbx_seq_one_letter_code
_entity_poly.pdbx_strand_id
1 'polypeptide(L)'
;MWVMAMAVAGCLFVIPTAAEIPIVQTMMLAGMGTAPALALLMTLPAVSLPSLIMLRKAFPAKALWLTGAMVAVSGVIVGGLALLF
;
A
#
# COMPACT_ATOMS: atom_id res chain seq x y z
N MET A 1 -2.30 7.99 -11.97
CA MET A 1 -3.06 6.72 -11.92
C MET A 1 -2.29 5.62 -11.18
N TRP A 2 -1.03 5.34 -11.53
CA TRP A 2 -0.20 4.31 -10.90
C TRP A 2 -0.03 4.42 -9.38
N VAL A 3 0.10 5.64 -8.84
CA VAL A 3 0.16 5.88 -7.38
C VAL A 3 -1.05 5.30 -6.65
N MET A 4 -2.26 5.54 -7.16
CA MET A 4 -3.49 5.03 -6.54
C MET A 4 -3.57 3.50 -6.64
N ALA A 5 -3.21 2.94 -7.80
CA ALA A 5 -3.18 1.50 -7.99
C ALA A 5 -2.22 0.81 -7.02
N MET A 6 -1.03 1.38 -6.82
CA MET A 6 -0.01 0.82 -5.92
C MET A 6 -0.36 1.01 -4.44
N ALA A 7 -0.98 2.13 -4.06
CA ALA A 7 -1.48 2.33 -2.69
C ALA A 7 -2.58 1.31 -2.33
N VAL A 8 -3.48 1.00 -3.28
CA VAL A 8 -4.51 -0.02 -3.06
C VAL A 8 -3.90 -1.42 -3.07
N ALA A 9 -3.00 -1.70 -4.01
CA ALA A 9 -2.32 -3.00 -4.06
C ALA A 9 -1.54 -3.29 -2.77
N GLY A 10 -0.72 -2.34 -2.31
CA GLY A 10 0.05 -2.50 -1.09
C GLY A 10 -0.80 -2.60 0.18
N CYS A 11 -1.97 -1.96 0.21
CA CYS A 11 -2.93 -2.08 1.31
C CYS A 11 -3.65 -3.44 1.35
N LEU A 12 -3.77 -4.15 0.22
CA LEU A 12 -4.53 -5.39 0.13
C LEU A 12 -3.64 -6.64 0.15
N PHE A 13 -2.47 -6.59 -0.48
CA PHE A 13 -1.57 -7.72 -0.61
C PHE A 13 -0.55 -7.77 0.54
N VAL A 14 -0.43 -8.93 1.17
CA VAL A 14 0.72 -9.22 2.04
C VAL A 14 1.88 -9.62 1.15
N ILE A 15 2.90 -8.77 1.09
CA ILE A 15 4.16 -9.09 0.45
C ILE A 15 5.20 -9.19 1.57
N PRO A 16 5.98 -10.27 1.66
CA PRO A 16 7.03 -10.36 2.67
C PRO A 16 8.13 -9.34 2.38
N THR A 17 8.71 -8.73 3.41
CA THR A 17 9.75 -7.68 3.29
C THR A 17 10.92 -8.04 2.39
N ALA A 18 11.26 -9.33 2.30
CA ALA A 18 12.28 -9.84 1.38
C ALA A 18 11.92 -9.67 -0.12
N ALA A 19 10.64 -9.61 -0.46
CA ALA A 19 10.13 -9.44 -1.83
C ALA A 19 9.76 -7.99 -2.16
N GLU A 20 9.44 -7.15 -1.17
CA GLU A 20 9.02 -5.76 -1.37
C GLU A 20 10.10 -4.92 -2.08
N ILE A 21 11.35 -5.05 -1.63
CA ILE A 21 12.50 -4.31 -2.18
C ILE A 21 12.77 -4.72 -3.64
N PRO A 22 12.89 -6.02 -3.98
CA PRO A 22 13.00 -6.45 -5.39
C PRO A 22 11.85 -5.97 -6.28
N ILE A 23 10.61 -5.97 -5.78
CA ILE A 23 9.46 -5.48 -6.54
C ILE A 23 9.64 -4.00 -6.86
N VAL A 24 9.93 -3.17 -5.87
CA VAL A 24 10.18 -1.73 -6.10
C VAL A 24 11.34 -1.49 -7.06
N GLN A 25 12.42 -2.26 -6.94
CA GLN A 25 13.55 -2.15 -7.85
C GLN A 25 13.15 -2.49 -9.28
N THR A 26 12.41 -3.58 -9.51
CA THR A 26 11.92 -3.94 -10.84
C THR A 26 10.94 -2.90 -11.40
N MET A 27 10.07 -2.33 -10.55
CA MET A 27 9.18 -1.23 -10.92
C MET A 27 9.94 0.01 -11.40
N MET A 28 11.01 0.39 -10.68
CA MET A 28 11.85 1.53 -11.05
C MET A 28 12.65 1.25 -12.32
N LEU A 29 13.19 0.04 -12.48
CA LEU A 29 13.87 -0.40 -13.71
C LEU A 29 12.92 -0.44 -14.92
N ALA A 30 11.64 -0.73 -14.70
CA ALA A 30 10.59 -0.68 -15.71
C ALA A 30 10.08 0.75 -16.01
N GLY A 31 10.64 1.79 -15.36
CA GLY A 31 10.35 3.19 -15.64
C GLY A 31 9.14 3.78 -14.92
N MET A 32 8.59 3.12 -13.89
CA MET A 32 7.39 3.62 -13.18
C MET A 32 7.65 4.79 -12.21
N GLY A 33 8.90 5.25 -12.08
CA GLY A 33 9.27 6.36 -11.20
C GLY A 33 9.18 6.00 -9.70
N THR A 34 9.57 6.95 -8.85
CA THR A 34 9.63 6.76 -7.38
C THR A 34 8.26 6.84 -6.71
N ALA A 35 7.33 7.61 -7.27
CA ALA A 35 6.02 7.88 -6.66
C ALA A 35 5.14 6.62 -6.47
N PRO A 36 4.94 5.74 -7.48
CA PRO A 36 4.18 4.51 -7.28
C PRO A 36 4.89 3.51 -6.36
N ALA A 37 6.22 3.48 -6.39
CA ALA A 37 7.03 2.65 -5.50
C ALA A 37 6.87 3.07 -4.02
N LEU A 38 6.91 4.37 -3.73
CA LEU A 38 6.68 4.91 -2.39
C LEU A 38 5.26 4.67 -1.90
N ALA A 39 4.26 4.81 -2.77
CA ALA A 39 2.87 4.48 -2.44
C ALA A 39 2.71 3.01 -2.04
N LEU A 40 3.39 2.12 -2.76
CA LEU A 40 3.44 0.70 -2.45
C LEU A 40 4.09 0.48 -1.07
N LEU A 41 5.36 0.89 -0.90
CA LEU A 41 6.13 0.66 0.34
C LEU A 41 5.47 1.25 1.60
N MET A 42 4.78 2.39 1.47
CA MET A 42 4.08 3.00 2.59
C MET A 42 2.89 2.14 3.09
N THR A 43 2.21 1.44 2.19
CA THR A 43 0.95 0.75 2.51
C THR A 43 1.14 -0.70 2.94
N LEU A 44 2.20 -1.36 2.48
CA LEU A 44 2.51 -2.76 2.78
C LEU A 44 2.58 -3.14 4.27
N PRO A 45 3.33 -2.41 5.13
CA PRO A 45 3.50 -2.83 6.53
C PRO A 45 2.27 -2.56 7.40
N ALA A 46 1.30 -1.77 6.91
CA ALA A 46 0.24 -1.22 7.75
C ALA A 46 -0.95 -2.18 7.91
N VAL A 47 -1.54 -2.67 6.81
CA VAL A 47 -2.67 -3.61 6.81
C VAL A 47 -2.69 -4.46 5.55
N SER A 48 -3.44 -5.55 5.59
CA SER A 48 -3.65 -6.44 4.44
C SER A 48 -5.01 -7.13 4.45
N LEU A 49 -5.45 -7.63 3.30
CA LEU A 49 -6.73 -8.33 3.19
C LEU A 49 -6.84 -9.56 4.13
N PRO A 50 -5.84 -10.45 4.26
CA PRO A 50 -5.88 -11.53 5.23
C PRO A 50 -6.03 -11.03 6.67
N SER A 51 -5.29 -10.00 7.07
CA SER A 51 -5.36 -9.43 8.42
C SER A 51 -6.75 -8.87 8.73
N LEU A 52 -7.36 -8.14 7.78
CA LEU A 52 -8.69 -7.56 7.95
C LEU A 52 -9.77 -8.63 8.10
N ILE A 53 -9.64 -9.75 7.36
CA ILE A 53 -10.55 -10.89 7.45
C ILE A 53 -10.41 -11.57 8.82
N MET A 54 -9.18 -11.76 9.31
CA MET A 54 -8.92 -12.39 10.61
C MET A 54 -9.44 -11.54 11.78
N LEU A 55 -9.30 -10.22 11.71
CA LEU A 55 -9.77 -9.31 12.77
C LEU A 55 -11.29 -9.07 12.77
N ARG A 56 -12.03 -9.48 11.72
CA ARG A 56 -13.48 -9.25 11.59
C ARG A 56 -14.31 -9.85 12.74
N LYS A 57 -13.81 -10.87 13.43
CA LYS A 57 -14.48 -11.46 14.60
C LYS A 57 -14.23 -10.69 15.90
N ALA A 58 -13.17 -9.89 15.96
CA ALA A 58 -12.76 -9.13 17.15
C ALA A 58 -13.17 -7.65 17.09
N PHE A 59 -13.22 -7.07 15.89
CA PHE A 59 -13.51 -5.64 15.69
C PHE A 59 -14.75 -5.41 14.81
N PRO A 60 -15.48 -4.30 15.02
CA PRO A 60 -16.60 -3.94 14.16
C PRO A 60 -16.12 -3.69 12.73
N ALA A 61 -16.89 -4.15 11.74
CA ALA A 61 -16.53 -4.02 10.32
C ALA A 61 -16.23 -2.56 9.90
N LYS A 62 -16.93 -1.58 10.49
CA LYS A 62 -16.69 -0.15 10.22
C LYS A 62 -15.27 0.28 10.58
N ALA A 63 -14.73 -0.20 11.70
CA ALA A 63 -13.36 0.14 12.11
C ALA A 63 -12.33 -0.45 11.14
N LEU A 64 -12.51 -1.70 10.73
CA LEU A 64 -11.62 -2.38 9.78
C LEU A 64 -11.59 -1.69 8.42
N TRP A 65 -12.77 -1.32 7.89
CA TRP A 65 -12.88 -0.56 6.65
C TRP A 65 -12.25 0.83 6.78
N LEU A 66 -12.45 1.51 7.90
CA LEU A 66 -11.84 2.82 8.16
C LEU A 66 -10.32 2.70 8.18
N THR A 67 -9.75 1.72 8.87
CA THR A 67 -8.30 1.49 8.90
C THR A 67 -7.74 1.23 7.50
N GLY A 68 -8.37 0.34 6.72
CA GLY A 68 -7.96 0.08 5.33
C GLY A 68 -8.02 1.34 4.45
N ALA A 69 -9.10 2.11 4.57
CA ALA A 69 -9.24 3.36 3.83
C ALA A 69 -8.18 4.40 4.23
N MET A 70 -7.89 4.54 5.53
CA MET A 70 -6.87 5.47 6.02
C MET A 70 -5.47 5.08 5.52
N VAL A 71 -5.14 3.78 5.51
CA VAL A 71 -3.86 3.30 4.96
C VAL A 71 -3.77 3.61 3.47
N ALA A 72 -4.79 3.25 2.68
CA ALA A 72 -4.78 3.53 1.24
C ALA A 72 -4.66 5.04 0.95
N VAL A 73 -5.40 5.88 1.67
CA VAL A 73 -5.31 7.35 1.55
C VAL A 73 -3.92 7.85 1.91
N SER A 74 -3.31 7.34 2.98
CA SER A 74 -1.95 7.72 3.36
C SER A 74 -0.92 7.35 2.28
N GLY A 75 -1.05 6.18 1.66
CA GLY A 75 -0.22 5.78 0.51
C GLY A 75 -0.38 6.69 -0.70
N VAL A 76 -1.62 7.10 -1.00
CA VAL A 76 -1.90 8.06 -2.09
C VAL A 76 -1.27 9.43 -1.79
N ILE A 77 -1.36 9.91 -0.56
CA ILE A 77 -0.77 11.20 -0.15
C ILE A 77 0.75 11.14 -0.27
N VAL A 78 1.40 10.11 0.30
CA VAL A 78 2.86 9.97 0.27
C VAL A 78 3.37 9.80 -1.16
N GLY A 79 2.76 8.92 -1.95
CA GLY A 79 3.13 8.76 -3.36
C GLY A 79 2.81 9.99 -4.21
N GLY A 80 1.76 10.75 -3.87
CA GLY A 80 1.43 12.01 -4.52
C GLY A 80 2.46 13.10 -4.23
N LEU A 81 2.91 13.23 -2.98
CA LEU A 81 3.98 14.15 -2.58
C LEU A 81 5.30 13.80 -3.29
N ALA A 82 5.58 12.52 -3.51
CA ALA A 82 6.75 12.07 -4.24
C ALA A 82 6.74 12.44 -5.73
N LEU A 83 5.62 12.92 -6.30
CA LEU A 83 5.59 13.48 -7.65
C LEU A 83 6.08 14.93 -7.71
N LEU A 84 6.21 15.60 -6.55
CA LEU A 84 6.65 17.00 -6.46
C LEU A 84 8.18 17.14 -6.45
N PHE A 85 8.90 16.03 -6.31
CA PHE A 85 10.36 15.96 -6.22
C PHE A 85 10.90 15.04 -7.32
#